data_AF-A0A1Y2QT93-F1
#
_entry.id   AF-A0A1Y2QT93-F1
#
_cell.length_a   1.000
_cell.length_b   1.000
_cell.length_c   1.000
_cell.angle_alpha   90.00
_cell.angle_beta   90.00
_cell.angle_gamma   90.00
#
_symmetry.space_group_name_H-M   'P 1'
#
loop_
_entity.id
_entity.type
_entity.pdbx_description
1 polymer ?
#
loop_
_entity_poly.entity_id
_entity_poly.type
_entity_poly.pdbx_seq_one_letter_code
_entity_poly.pdbx_strand_id
1 'polypeptide(L)'
;MKALVWAVFAFLAAGWTGLVALSVSVTRWLLGLGATGQAGEVAAAAGQWPVPAWAALWVDPAWVQSLQAAWLDLVQWLVQVLPSTTSLIDWVAPLMWTGWGLGMLCLLVPAVALHWLAGRVKTPPALRNAPS
;
A
#
# COMPACT_ATOMS: atom_id res chain seq x y z
N MET A 1 4.16 10.18 -24.89
CA MET A 1 4.21 10.61 -23.47
C MET A 1 3.01 10.13 -22.66
N LYS A 2 1.77 10.34 -23.14
CA LYS A 2 0.54 9.98 -22.41
C LYS A 2 0.42 8.48 -22.06
N ALA A 3 0.81 7.58 -22.97
CA ALA A 3 0.77 6.13 -22.74
C ALA A 3 1.77 5.65 -21.67
N LEU A 4 2.92 6.31 -21.54
CA LEU A 4 3.94 5.95 -20.54
C LEU A 4 3.43 6.22 -19.12
N VAL A 5 2.76 7.36 -18.91
CA VAL A 5 2.16 7.73 -17.60
C VAL A 5 1.13 6.67 -17.17
N TRP A 6 0.28 6.24 -18.11
CA TRP A 6 -0.72 5.20 -17.85
C TRP A 6 -0.09 3.81 -17.65
N ALA A 7 0.99 3.48 -18.35
CA ALA A 7 1.70 2.22 -18.17
C ALA A 7 2.38 2.14 -16.78
N VAL A 8 3.02 3.23 -16.34
CA VAL A 8 3.60 3.31 -14.99
C VAL A 8 2.51 3.25 -13.93
N PHE A 9 1.41 3.99 -14.12
CA PHE A 9 0.25 3.90 -13.23
C PHE A 9 -0.29 2.46 -13.15
N ALA A 10 -0.47 1.79 -14.29
CA ALA A 10 -0.98 0.42 -14.32
C ALA A 10 -0.04 -0.55 -13.59
N PHE A 11 1.27 -0.39 -13.75
CA PHE A 11 2.27 -1.19 -13.03
C PHE A 11 2.22 -0.96 -11.51
N LEU A 12 2.18 0.30 -11.07
CA LEU A 12 2.06 0.63 -9.65
C LEU A 12 0.71 0.16 -9.07
N ALA A 13 -0.39 0.32 -9.82
CA ALA A 13 -1.71 -0.14 -9.43
C ALA A 13 -1.78 -1.67 -9.32
N ALA A 14 -1.12 -2.40 -10.23
CA ALA A 14 -0.98 -3.84 -10.15
C ALA A 14 -0.17 -4.27 -8.90
N GLY A 15 0.94 -3.58 -8.63
CA GLY A 15 1.75 -3.81 -7.42
C GLY A 15 0.96 -3.53 -6.13
N TRP A 16 0.24 -2.41 -6.07
CA TRP A 16 -0.65 -2.06 -4.96
C TRP A 16 -1.78 -3.06 -4.76
N THR A 17 -2.45 -3.46 -5.85
CA THR A 17 -3.53 -4.45 -5.81
C THR A 17 -3.01 -5.81 -5.36
N GLY A 18 -1.81 -6.20 -5.82
CA GLY A 18 -1.11 -7.40 -5.35
C GLY A 18 -0.79 -7.35 -3.85
N LEU A 19 -0.30 -6.21 -3.36
CA LEU A 19 -0.03 -6.01 -1.93
C LEU A 19 -1.31 -6.15 -1.09
N VAL A 20 -2.41 -5.51 -1.51
CA VAL A 20 -3.71 -5.63 -0.83
C VAL A 20 -4.20 -7.09 -0.85
N ALA A 21 -4.09 -7.78 -1.97
CA ALA A 21 -4.50 -9.19 -2.08
C ALA A 21 -3.67 -10.12 -1.18
N LEU A 22 -2.36 -9.86 -1.06
CA LEU A 22 -1.50 -10.58 -0.12
C LEU A 22 -1.93 -10.30 1.33
N SER A 23 -2.19 -9.04 1.69
CA SER A 23 -2.68 -8.69 3.03
C SER A 23 -3.96 -9.43 3.38
N VAL A 24 -4.93 -9.50 2.44
CA VAL A 24 -6.20 -10.23 2.64
C VAL A 24 -5.96 -11.73 2.84
N SER A 25 -5.07 -12.31 2.05
CA SER A 25 -4.74 -13.74 2.15
C SER A 25 -4.12 -14.06 3.50
N VAL A 26 -3.22 -13.19 3.98
CA VAL A 26 -2.63 -13.28 5.32
C VAL A 26 -3.70 -13.10 6.41
N THR A 27 -4.58 -12.11 6.30
CA THR A 27 -5.67 -11.90 7.28
C THR A 27 -6.61 -13.11 7.36
N ARG A 28 -7.03 -13.67 6.23
CA ARG A 28 -7.87 -14.88 6.21
C ARG A 28 -7.15 -16.09 6.81
N TRP A 29 -5.87 -16.25 6.51
CA TRP A 29 -5.04 -17.29 7.11
C TRP A 29 -4.95 -17.13 8.64
N LEU A 30 -4.71 -15.92 9.14
CA LEU A 30 -4.68 -15.62 10.58
C LEU A 30 -6.01 -15.89 11.28
N LEU A 31 -7.13 -15.51 10.65
CA LEU A 31 -8.47 -15.82 11.19
C LEU A 31 -8.71 -17.33 11.28
N GLY A 32 -8.23 -18.10 10.29
CA GLY A 32 -8.27 -19.57 10.32
C GLY A 32 -7.46 -20.16 11.47
N LEU A 33 -6.30 -19.58 11.80
CA LEU A 33 -5.46 -20.01 12.94
C LEU A 33 -6.04 -19.62 14.30
N GLY A 34 -6.81 -18.52 14.37
CA GLY A 34 -7.58 -18.17 15.55
C GLY A 34 -8.62 -19.23 15.91
N ALA A 35 -9.24 -19.85 14.91
CA ALA A 35 -10.19 -20.95 15.10
C ALA A 35 -9.52 -22.24 15.61
N THR A 36 -8.21 -22.42 15.38
CA THR A 36 -7.45 -23.58 15.86
C THR A 36 -6.73 -23.32 17.20
N GLY A 37 -6.86 -22.12 17.78
CA GLY A 37 -6.22 -21.73 19.04
C GLY A 37 -4.74 -21.35 18.94
N GLN A 38 -4.20 -21.20 17.72
CA GLN A 38 -2.77 -20.94 17.46
C GLN A 38 -2.46 -19.44 17.21
N ALA A 39 -3.44 -18.55 17.40
CA ALA A 39 -3.30 -17.13 17.09
C ALA A 39 -2.18 -16.42 17.88
N GLY A 40 -1.91 -16.83 19.13
CA GLY A 40 -0.89 -16.20 19.98
C GLY A 40 0.55 -16.38 19.47
N GLU A 41 0.88 -17.58 18.98
CA GLU A 41 2.22 -17.90 18.47
C GLU A 41 2.53 -17.16 17.17
N VAL A 42 1.53 -16.98 16.31
CA VAL A 42 1.70 -16.27 15.03
C VAL A 42 1.74 -14.76 15.21
N ALA A 43 0.98 -14.21 16.17
CA ALA A 43 1.09 -12.80 16.54
C ALA A 43 2.49 -12.48 17.10
N ALA A 44 3.06 -13.38 17.92
CA ALA A 44 4.42 -13.23 18.42
C ALA A 44 5.47 -13.31 17.29
N ALA A 45 5.30 -14.23 16.34
CA ALA A 45 6.19 -14.36 15.18
C ALA A 45 6.12 -13.14 14.23
N ALA A 46 4.93 -12.58 14.01
CA ALA A 46 4.74 -11.39 13.18
C ALA A 46 5.30 -10.11 13.83
N GLY A 47 5.27 -10.02 15.16
CA GLY A 47 5.85 -8.90 15.91
C GLY A 47 7.38 -8.89 15.95
N GLN A 48 8.03 -10.04 15.69
CA GLN A 48 9.48 -10.17 15.73
C GLN A 48 10.11 -10.22 14.34
N TRP A 49 9.61 -9.43 13.37
CA TRP A 49 10.17 -9.40 12.02
C TRP A 49 11.69 -9.12 12.06
N PRO A 50 12.55 -10.10 11.74
CA PRO A 50 13.98 -9.87 11.74
C PRO A 50 14.36 -9.06 10.51
N VAL A 51 15.07 -7.94 10.71
CA VAL A 51 15.53 -7.09 9.61
C VAL A 51 16.58 -7.86 8.82
N PRO A 52 16.35 -8.16 7.54
CA PRO A 52 17.33 -8.90 6.75
C PRO A 52 18.64 -8.12 6.62
N ALA A 53 19.79 -8.81 6.68
CA ALA A 53 21.10 -8.17 6.58
C ALA A 53 21.30 -7.37 5.26
N TRP A 54 20.63 -7.79 4.18
CA TRP A 54 20.64 -7.03 2.93
C TRP A 54 19.91 -5.69 3.06
N ALA A 55 18.85 -5.59 3.88
CA ALA A 55 18.10 -4.35 4.06
C ALA A 55 18.90 -3.34 4.90
N ALA A 56 19.72 -3.82 5.83
CA ALA A 56 20.60 -3.00 6.64
C ALA A 56 21.68 -2.25 5.82
N LEU A 57 21.96 -2.70 4.60
CA LEU A 57 22.90 -2.02 3.69
C LEU A 57 22.31 -0.80 2.98
N TRP A 58 20.97 -0.70 2.91
CA TRP A 58 20.27 0.34 2.13
C TRP A 58 19.31 1.19 2.97
N VAL A 59 18.91 0.72 4.15
CA VAL A 59 17.91 1.36 5.00
C VAL A 59 18.54 1.77 6.32
N ASP A 60 18.36 3.05 6.69
CA ASP A 60 18.81 3.59 7.97
C ASP A 60 18.12 2.82 9.13
N PRO A 61 18.88 2.30 10.10
CA PRO A 61 18.33 1.62 11.28
C PRO A 61 17.28 2.45 12.03
N ALA A 62 17.41 3.77 12.07
CA ALA A 62 16.46 4.66 12.73
C ALA A 62 15.09 4.68 12.04
N TRP A 63 15.07 4.52 10.71
CA TRP A 63 13.84 4.39 9.93
C TRP A 63 13.16 3.04 10.16
N VAL A 64 13.94 1.99 10.34
CA VAL A 64 13.38 0.67 10.65
C VAL A 64 12.77 0.65 12.05
N GLN A 65 13.43 1.29 13.02
CA GLN A 65 12.90 1.42 14.38
C GLN A 65 11.61 2.27 14.43
N SER A 66 11.55 3.38 13.69
CA SER A 66 10.33 4.19 13.64
C SER A 66 9.18 3.43 12.97
N LEU A 67 9.48 2.64 11.94
CA LEU A 67 8.50 1.76 11.30
C LEU A 67 8.01 0.65 12.23
N GLN A 68 8.91 0.01 12.99
CA GLN A 68 8.56 -0.99 13.99
C GLN A 68 7.70 -0.40 15.12
N ALA A 69 8.02 0.81 15.58
CA ALA A 69 7.23 1.53 16.58
C ALA A 69 5.83 1.88 16.05
N ALA A 70 5.76 2.44 14.83
CA ALA A 70 4.49 2.74 14.18
C ALA A 70 3.64 1.48 13.93
N TRP A 71 4.28 0.36 13.60
CA TRP A 71 3.61 -0.94 13.46
C TRP A 71 3.04 -1.44 14.78
N LEU A 72 3.82 -1.37 15.86
CA LEU A 72 3.36 -1.71 17.22
C LEU A 72 2.18 -0.85 17.64
N ASP A 73 2.26 0.46 17.47
CA ASP A 73 1.17 1.39 17.78
C ASP A 73 -0.10 1.07 16.99
N LEU A 74 0.05 0.75 15.71
CA LEU A 74 -1.06 0.36 14.85
C LEU A 74 -1.70 -0.95 15.30
N VAL A 75 -0.91 -1.95 15.68
CA VAL A 75 -1.41 -3.24 16.20
C VAL A 75 -2.12 -3.04 17.55
N GLN A 76 -1.55 -2.24 18.45
CA GLN A 76 -2.17 -1.93 19.75
C GLN A 76 -3.49 -1.20 19.57
N TRP A 77 -3.52 -0.20 18.71
CA TRP A 77 -4.74 0.53 18.35
C TRP A 77 -5.80 -0.41 17.75
N LEU A 78 -5.41 -1.32 16.86
CA LEU A 78 -6.29 -2.34 16.30
C LEU A 78 -6.90 -3.24 17.37
N VAL A 79 -6.10 -3.73 18.32
CA VAL A 79 -6.59 -4.56 19.43
C VAL A 79 -7.60 -3.80 20.30
N GLN A 80 -7.42 -2.49 20.49
CA GLN A 80 -8.36 -1.67 21.26
C GLN A 80 -9.66 -1.34 20.52
N VAL A 81 -9.60 -1.22 19.19
CA VAL A 81 -10.77 -0.88 18.35
C VAL A 81 -11.53 -2.13 17.87
N LEU A 82 -10.88 -3.29 17.86
CA LEU A 82 -11.50 -4.56 17.48
C LEU A 82 -12.65 -4.93 18.45
N PRO A 83 -13.91 -5.00 17.96
CA PRO A 83 -14.99 -5.62 18.72
C PRO A 83 -14.76 -7.14 18.76
N SER A 84 -15.49 -7.84 19.64
CA SER A 84 -15.48 -9.32 19.76
C SER A 84 -15.35 -10.03 18.40
N THR A 85 -14.57 -11.10 18.35
CA THR A 85 -14.08 -11.85 17.17
C THR A 85 -15.09 -12.11 16.04
N THR A 86 -16.39 -12.16 16.34
CA THR A 86 -17.48 -12.31 15.37
C THR A 86 -17.67 -11.05 14.49
N SER A 87 -17.51 -9.84 15.05
CA SER A 87 -17.68 -8.58 14.30
C SER A 87 -16.49 -8.26 13.40
N LEU A 88 -15.32 -8.85 13.68
CA LEU A 88 -14.11 -8.71 12.87
C LEU A 88 -14.30 -9.14 11.41
N ILE A 89 -14.98 -10.27 11.19
CA ILE A 89 -15.23 -10.80 9.85
C ILE A 89 -16.08 -9.82 9.02
N ASP A 90 -17.04 -9.15 9.66
CA ASP A 90 -17.90 -8.16 9.01
C ASP A 90 -17.14 -6.88 8.66
N TRP A 91 -16.10 -6.53 9.43
CA TRP A 91 -15.27 -5.35 9.21
C TRP A 91 -14.10 -5.55 8.24
N VAL A 92 -13.69 -6.79 7.96
CA VAL A 92 -12.61 -7.11 7.01
C VAL A 92 -12.92 -6.58 5.61
N ALA A 93 -14.15 -6.79 5.13
CA ALA A 93 -14.55 -6.34 3.79
C ALA A 93 -14.53 -4.80 3.63
N PRO A 94 -15.16 -4.00 4.52
CA PRO A 94 -15.10 -2.55 4.40
C PRO A 94 -13.68 -2.02 4.58
N LEU A 95 -12.91 -2.46 5.58
CA LEU A 95 -11.51 -2.03 5.76
C LEU A 95 -10.65 -2.30 4.52
N MET A 96 -10.85 -3.45 3.88
CA MET A 96 -10.16 -3.82 2.63
C MET A 96 -10.50 -2.84 1.50
N TRP A 97 -11.79 -2.54 1.29
CA TRP A 97 -12.21 -1.60 0.26
C TRP A 97 -11.72 -0.18 0.53
N THR A 98 -11.73 0.27 1.79
CA THR A 98 -11.22 1.59 2.16
C THR A 98 -9.71 1.69 1.93
N GLY A 99 -8.95 0.66 2.34
CA GLY A 99 -7.51 0.60 2.13
C GLY A 99 -7.15 0.59 0.65
N TRP A 100 -7.79 -0.30 -0.13
CA TRP A 100 -7.59 -0.35 -1.58
C TRP A 100 -7.93 0.98 -2.26
N GLY A 101 -9.10 1.55 -1.94
CA GLY A 101 -9.60 2.80 -2.51
C GLY A 101 -8.71 4.00 -2.20
N LEU A 102 -8.22 4.10 -0.96
CA LEU A 102 -7.30 5.16 -0.55
C LEU A 102 -5.97 5.07 -1.32
N GLY A 103 -5.39 3.86 -1.43
CA GLY A 103 -4.15 3.69 -2.18
C GLY A 103 -4.32 3.93 -3.68
N MET A 104 -5.43 3.47 -4.28
CA MET A 104 -5.76 3.78 -5.67
C MET A 104 -5.92 5.29 -5.87
N LEU A 105 -6.58 6.00 -4.96
CA LEU A 105 -6.73 7.45 -5.02
C LEU A 105 -5.36 8.16 -4.97
N CYS A 106 -4.49 7.76 -4.03
CA CYS A 106 -3.12 8.30 -3.92
C CYS A 106 -2.28 8.05 -5.17
N LEU A 107 -2.50 6.96 -5.91
CA LEU A 107 -1.85 6.69 -7.19
C LEU A 107 -2.48 7.44 -8.37
N LEU A 108 -3.80 7.63 -8.36
CA LEU A 108 -4.56 8.27 -9.44
C LEU A 108 -4.35 9.78 -9.49
N VAL A 109 -4.33 10.44 -8.32
CA VAL A 109 -4.13 11.90 -8.22
C VAL A 109 -2.86 12.38 -8.96
N PRO A 110 -1.66 11.83 -8.70
CA PRO A 110 -0.45 12.23 -9.42
C PRO A 110 -0.48 11.82 -10.89
N ALA A 111 -1.05 10.66 -11.25
CA ALA A 111 -1.16 10.24 -12.64
C ALA A 111 -2.02 11.20 -13.48
N VAL A 112 -3.16 11.65 -12.92
CA VAL A 112 -4.05 12.64 -13.54
C VAL A 112 -3.36 14.00 -13.61
N ALA A 113 -2.67 14.43 -12.54
CA ALA A 113 -1.94 15.69 -12.52
C ALA A 113 -0.84 15.74 -13.59
N LEU A 114 -0.02 14.68 -13.71
CA LEU A 114 1.00 14.58 -14.76
C LEU A 114 0.39 14.54 -16.17
N HIS A 115 -0.72 13.81 -16.35
CA HIS A 115 -1.39 13.75 -17.66
C HIS A 115 -1.91 15.12 -18.08
N TRP A 116 -2.52 15.86 -17.15
CA TRP A 116 -3.05 17.19 -17.39
C TRP A 116 -1.93 18.19 -17.72
N LEU A 117 -0.83 18.17 -16.96
CA LEU A 117 0.32 19.02 -17.20
C LEU A 117 0.98 18.71 -18.56
N ALA A 118 1.14 17.44 -18.91
CA ALA A 118 1.64 17.02 -20.23
C ALA A 118 0.72 17.41 -21.39
N GLY A 119 -0.59 17.57 -21.15
CA GLY A 119 -1.56 18.07 -22.12
C GLY A 119 -1.51 19.59 -22.31
N ARG A 120 -1.03 20.33 -21.31
CA ARG A 120 -0.83 21.79 -21.35
C ARG A 120 0.44 22.19 -22.10
N VAL A 121 1.46 21.32 -22.15
CA VAL A 121 2.68 21.53 -22.94
C VAL A 121 2.42 21.17 -24.41
N LYS A 122 1.63 22.00 -25.09
CA LYS A 122 1.63 22.05 -26.56
C LYS A 122 2.63 23.15 -26.96
N THR A 123 3.67 22.76 -27.66
CA THR A 123 4.71 23.64 -28.23
C THR A 123 4.04 24.86 -28.90
N PRO A 124 4.46 26.10 -28.58
CA PRO A 124 3.95 27.29 -29.24
C PRO A 124 4.08 27.15 -30.78
N PRO A 125 3.09 27.60 -31.57
CA PRO A 125 3.12 27.54 -33.04
C PRO A 125 4.26 28.31 -33.71
N ALA A 126 5.11 29.00 -32.93
CA ALA A 126 6.05 30.02 -33.39
C ALA A 126 7.22 29.51 -34.26
N LEU A 127 7.38 28.19 -34.44
CA LEU A 127 8.44 27.62 -35.29
C LEU A 127 7.93 27.05 -36.63
N ARG A 128 6.63 27.15 -36.95
CA ARG A 128 6.07 26.55 -38.18
C ARG A 128 6.21 27.42 -39.45
N ASN A 129 6.46 28.73 -39.29
CA ASN A 129 6.39 29.69 -40.40
C ASN A 129 7.68 30.52 -40.57
N ALA A 130 8.86 29.93 -40.39
CA ALA A 130 10.09 30.59 -40.86
C ALA A 130 10.26 30.32 -42.36
N PRO A 131 10.16 31.33 -43.25
CA PRO A 131 10.49 31.16 -44.65
C PRO A 131 11.99 30.87 -44.79
N SER A 132 12.30 29.82 -45.56
CA SER A 132 13.65 29.43 -46.01
C SER A 132 14.25 30.44 -46.96
#